data_AF-A0AAV8ZF28-F1
#
_entry.id   AF-A0AAV8ZF28-F1
#
_cell.length_a   1.000
_cell.length_b   1.000
_cell.length_c   1.000
_cell.angle_alpha   90.00
_cell.angle_beta   90.00
_cell.angle_gamma   90.00
#
_symmetry.space_group_name_H-M   'P 1'
#
loop_
_entity.id
_entity.type
_entity.pdbx_description
1 polymer ?
#
loop_
_entity_poly.entity_id
_entity_poly.type
_entity_poly.pdbx_seq_one_letter_code
_entity_poly.pdbx_strand_id
1 'polypeptide(L)' 'MDCGIACEDSNTSYNACGRACVSTCRNPTKGDDPCIIDVCVPGCFCNQGLIRDEESNKCVRIEDCPQ' A
#
# COMPACT_ATOMS: atom_id res chain seq x y z
N MET A 1 -23.90 13.35 6.26
CA MET A 1 -22.95 12.60 7.11
C MET A 1 -21.97 11.94 6.16
N ASP A 2 -21.01 12.71 5.65
CA ASP A 2 -19.96 12.21 4.77
C ASP A 2 -18.71 12.07 5.64
N CYS A 3 -18.58 10.92 6.30
CA CYS A 3 -17.32 10.58 6.94
C CYS A 3 -16.40 10.16 5.79
N GLY A 4 -15.72 11.15 5.19
CA GLY A 4 -14.74 10.91 4.15
C GLY A 4 -13.81 9.79 4.62
N ILE A 5 -13.60 8.77 3.78
CA ILE A 5 -12.88 7.57 4.14
C ILE A 5 -11.44 7.94 4.50
N ALA A 6 -11.22 8.11 5.80
CA ALA A 6 -9.91 8.40 6.37
C ALA A 6 -9.25 7.08 6.71
N CYS A 7 -8.06 6.87 6.16
CA CYS A 7 -7.24 5.75 6.55
C CYS A 7 -6.65 5.99 7.94
N GLU A 8 -6.57 4.95 8.75
CA GLU A 8 -6.02 5.06 10.12
C GLU A 8 -4.53 5.42 10.11
N ASP A 9 -3.79 4.94 9.11
CA ASP A 9 -2.38 5.28 8.90
C ASP A 9 -2.24 6.55 8.05
N SER A 10 -1.57 7.57 8.59
CA SER A 10 -1.29 8.84 7.90
C SER A 10 -0.41 8.69 6.65
N ASN A 11 0.33 7.58 6.56
CA ASN A 11 1.12 7.19 5.40
C ASN A 11 0.33 6.42 4.35
N THR A 12 -1.00 6.33 4.50
CA THR A 12 -1.90 5.75 3.52
C THR A 12 -2.94 6.75 3.03
N SER A 13 -3.37 6.58 1.78
CA SER A 13 -4.47 7.32 1.19
C SER A 13 -5.54 6.36 0.69
N TYR A 14 -6.81 6.74 0.87
CA TYR A 14 -7.90 5.96 0.31
C TYR A 14 -7.90 6.09 -1.21
N ASN A 15 -7.97 4.95 -1.89
CA ASN A 15 -8.17 4.86 -3.32
C ASN A 15 -9.32 3.90 -3.59
N ALA A 16 -10.35 4.36 -4.30
CA ALA A 16 -11.49 3.53 -4.68
C ALA A 16 -11.14 2.44 -5.72
N CYS A 17 -9.99 2.58 -6.39
CA CYS A 17 -9.52 1.69 -7.44
C CYS A 17 -7.98 1.60 -7.40
N GLY A 18 -7.43 1.09 -6.28
CA GLY A 18 -6.00 0.85 -6.14
C GLY A 18 -5.59 -0.53 -6.64
N ARG A 19 -4.30 -0.69 -6.97
CA ARG A 19 -3.71 -1.95 -7.43
C ARG A 19 -3.59 -2.95 -6.28
N ALA A 20 -4.04 -4.20 -6.48
CA ALA A 20 -3.92 -5.26 -5.48
C ALA A 20 -2.47 -5.76 -5.27
N CYS A 21 -1.65 -5.66 -6.32
CA CYS A 21 -0.21 -5.94 -6.33
C CYS A 21 0.58 -4.77 -5.73
N VAL A 22 0.63 -4.71 -4.40
CA VAL A 22 1.45 -3.71 -3.69
C VAL A 22 2.84 -4.27 -3.38
N SER A 23 3.85 -3.41 -3.40
CA SER A 23 5.17 -3.72 -2.85
C SER A 23 5.09 -3.84 -1.32
N THR A 24 5.78 -4.84 -0.79
CA THR A 24 5.90 -5.06 0.66
C THR A 24 7.36 -5.19 1.07
N CYS A 25 7.66 -5.05 2.36
CA CYS A 25 9.04 -5.27 2.84
C CYS A 25 9.59 -6.65 2.48
N ARG A 26 8.73 -7.69 2.44
CA ARG A 26 9.13 -9.04 2.02
C ARG A 26 9.29 -9.19 0.51
N ASN A 27 8.59 -8.37 -0.28
CA ASN A 27 8.57 -8.40 -1.74
C ASN A 27 8.58 -6.98 -2.32
N PRO A 28 9.72 -6.27 -2.27
CA PRO A 28 9.77 -4.85 -2.63
C PRO A 28 9.56 -4.61 -4.13
N THR A 29 9.91 -5.57 -4.98
CA THR A 29 9.79 -5.48 -6.45
C THR A 29 8.41 -5.87 -6.98
N LYS A 30 7.48 -6.33 -6.12
CA LYS A 30 6.17 -6.84 -6.56
C LYS A 30 5.29 -5.78 -7.24
N GLY A 31 5.53 -4.50 -6.95
CA GLY A 31 4.88 -3.39 -7.64
C GLY A 31 5.44 -3.11 -9.04
N ASP A 32 6.67 -3.55 -9.33
CA ASP A 32 7.32 -3.44 -10.64
C ASP A 32 6.98 -4.62 -11.57
N ASP A 33 6.66 -5.77 -10.99
CA ASP A 33 6.11 -6.89 -11.73
C ASP A 33 4.80 -6.46 -12.45
N PRO A 34 4.57 -6.90 -13.69
CA PRO A 34 3.32 -6.65 -14.37
C PRO A 34 2.22 -7.22 -13.51
N CYS A 35 1.44 -6.34 -12.90
CA CYS A 35 0.28 -6.71 -12.14
C CYS A 35 -0.74 -7.33 -13.09
N ILE A 36 -0.70 -8.65 -13.23
CA ILE A 36 -1.56 -9.41 -14.16
C ILE A 36 -3.05 -9.27 -13.77
N ILE A 37 -3.32 -8.70 -12.60
CA ILE A 37 -4.65 -8.42 -12.10
C ILE A 37 -5.05 -7.00 -12.54
N ASP A 38 -5.83 -6.90 -13.62
CA ASP A 38 -6.50 -5.65 -14.05
C ASP A 38 -7.65 -5.24 -13.11
N VAL A 39 -7.98 -6.07 -12.13
CA VAL A 39 -9.00 -5.75 -11.12
C VAL A 39 -8.39 -4.83 -10.06
N CYS A 40 -8.89 -3.59 -10.01
CA CYS A 40 -8.60 -2.71 -8.90
C CYS A 40 -9.54 -2.96 -7.73
N VAL A 41 -9.08 -2.63 -6.51
CA VAL A 41 -9.85 -2.80 -5.28
C VAL A 41 -9.92 -1.49 -4.51
N PRO A 42 -11.07 -1.16 -3.89
CA PRO A 42 -11.17 -0.01 -3.00
C PRO A 42 -10.46 -0.31 -1.68
N GLY A 43 -9.68 0.65 -1.18
CA GLY A 43 -8.96 0.47 0.09
C GLY A 43 -7.96 1.59 0.40
N CYS A 44 -7.23 1.42 1.49
CA CYS A 44 -6.13 2.30 1.88
C CYS A 44 -4.81 1.75 1.35
N PHE A 45 -4.10 2.57 0.60
CA PHE A 45 -2.84 2.21 -0.05
C PHE A 45 -1.72 3.10 0.44
N CYS A 46 -0.51 2.56 0.53
CA CYS A 46 0.66 3.34 0.89
C CYS A 46 0.84 4.54 -0.04
N ASN A 47 1.17 5.70 0.53
CA ASN A 47 1.53 6.88 -0.23
C ASN A 47 2.77 6.61 -1.09
N GLN A 48 2.96 7.42 -2.13
CA GLN A 48 4.04 7.26 -3.09
C GLN A 48 5.41 7.18 -2.39
N GLY A 49 6.20 6.16 -2.76
CA GLY A 49 7.53 5.91 -2.21
C GLY A 49 7.56 5.12 -0.90
N LEU A 50 6.40 4.72 -0.37
CA LEU A 50 6.28 3.86 0.79
C LEU A 50 5.79 2.47 0.39
N ILE A 51 6.21 1.47 1.15
CA ILE A 51 5.82 0.07 0.98
C ILE A 51 5.24 -0.47 2.27
N ARG A 52 4.39 -1.49 2.15
CA ARG A 52 3.73 -2.06 3.32
C ARG A 52 4.69 -2.99 4.06
N ASP A 53 4.95 -2.67 5.31
CA ASP A 53 5.56 -3.62 6.23
C ASP A 53 4.48 -4.61 6.70
N GLU A 54 4.71 -5.89 6.43
CA GLU A 54 3.75 -6.95 6.78
C GLU A 54 3.77 -7.28 8.28
N GLU A 55 4.86 -6.92 8.98
CA GLU A 55 4.99 -7.15 10.42
C GLU A 55 4.20 -6.11 11.22
N SER A 56 4.49 -4.82 11.03
CA SER A 56 3.81 -3.73 11.73
C SER A 56 2.48 -3.31 11.10
N ASN A 57 2.17 -3.78 9.89
CA ASN A 57 1.04 -3.35 9.08
C ASN A 57 1.04 -1.84 8.72
N LYS A 58 2.20 -1.18 8.78
CA LYS A 58 2.36 0.23 8.45
C LYS A 58 3.04 0.44 7.09
N CYS A 59 2.84 1.62 6.52
CA CYS A 59 3.58 2.04 5.34
C CYS A 59 4.87 2.74 5.76
N VAL A 60 6.01 2.15 5.36
CA VAL A 60 7.36 2.60 5.70
C VAL A 60 8.18 2.78 4.43
N ARG A 61 9.33 3.45 4.51
CA ARG A 61 10.27 3.45 3.39
C ARG A 61 10.93 2.08 3.31
N ILE A 62 11.39 1.70 2.12
CA ILE A 62 12.11 0.44 1.91
C ILE A 62 13.36 0.32 2.79
N GLU A 63 14.02 1.45 3.07
CA GLU A 63 15.19 1.53 3.97
C GLU A 63 14.85 1.27 5.45
N ASP A 64 13.58 1.47 5.83
CA ASP A 64 13.06 1.28 7.19
C ASP A 64 12.43 -0.10 7.39
N CYS A 65 12.49 -0.98 6.39
CA CYS A 65 11.97 -2.33 6.52
C CYS A 65 12.75 -3.11 7.59
N PRO A 66 12.06 -3.91 8.43
CA PRO A 66 12.73 -4.79 9.36
C PRO A 66 13.62 -5.78 8.60
N GLN A 67 14.86 -5.96 9.08
CA GLN A 67 15.83 -6.91 8.52
C GLN A 67 15.58 -8.34 9.01
#